data_AF-A0A0D2QMM6-F1
#
_entry.id   AF-A0A0D2QMM6-F1
#
_cell.length_a   1.000
_cell.length_b   1.000
_cell.length_c   1.000
_cell.angle_alpha   90.00
_cell.angle_beta   90.00
_cell.angle_gamma   90.00
#
_symmetry.space_group_name_H-M   'P 1'
#
loop_
_entity.id
_entity.type
_entity.pdbx_description
1 polymer ?
#
loop_
_entity_poly.entity_id
_entity_poly.type
_entity_poly.pdbx_seq_one_letter_code
_entity_poly.pdbx_strand_id
1 'polypeptide(L)'
;MLMEAFEDFKRTIETPQVDNLRILQNIFGKEENLFNPDKTKVSINVLRRKHVLLLISDLDISQEEIRVLEVVYKERVSFGHNYEIIWLPIVDKKAWNDRCQNISSLQSIMSWYTVSHQFSIKPEVIKYIREVWGFVKKPIAVTLNQRGKVLCPNALNMMWMWGNLAFPFSSEKEESTWQDKAWTFELLVGRLEPNLSSWVSQEKVVCFYGGVKMEWIESFTTATKGVAKALDIGLEMVYVGKQNARERVKKITSLIIEKQLSRAWQYDNVWCFWNLLENMLNSKVHQRKTNATDGIMQEVATMLGYDDSKNEWAVFFTGSGEMVCANGEKVLSCMKSFDQWGKLSKQRGFIPALRKQLERITEDHHCTRLLLPGNGGSIPKRVQCAECGRAMEMYFLYRCCVE
;
A
#
# COMPACT_ATOMS: atom_id res chain seq x y z
N MET A 1 36.39 -8.29 15.03
CA MET A 1 36.05 -6.91 14.62
C MET A 1 34.62 -6.75 14.11
N LEU A 2 34.23 -7.14 12.88
CA LEU A 2 32.86 -6.86 12.38
C LEU A 2 31.75 -7.57 13.15
N MET A 3 31.96 -8.83 13.57
CA MET A 3 30.97 -9.55 14.40
C MET A 3 30.81 -8.92 15.79
N GLU A 4 31.89 -8.52 16.43
CA GLU A 4 31.84 -7.85 17.75
C GLU A 4 31.14 -6.49 17.64
N ALA A 5 31.47 -5.69 16.62
CA ALA A 5 30.81 -4.41 16.37
C ALA A 5 29.31 -4.57 16.07
N PHE A 6 28.93 -5.65 15.38
CA PHE A 6 27.54 -6.01 15.13
C PHE A 6 26.80 -6.37 16.42
N GLU A 7 27.36 -7.24 17.25
CA GLU A 7 26.74 -7.62 18.53
C GLU A 7 26.67 -6.42 19.50
N ASP A 8 27.68 -5.54 19.49
CA ASP A 8 27.66 -4.30 20.27
C ASP A 8 26.56 -3.33 19.79
N PHE A 9 26.40 -3.19 18.48
CA PHE A 9 25.33 -2.36 17.91
C PHE A 9 23.95 -2.94 18.27
N LYS A 10 23.77 -4.25 18.08
CA LYS A 10 22.55 -4.98 18.44
C LYS A 10 22.20 -4.82 19.92
N ARG A 11 23.16 -5.07 20.82
CA ARG A 11 22.96 -4.87 22.25
C ARG A 11 22.58 -3.42 22.57
N THR A 12 23.21 -2.45 21.92
CA THR A 12 22.94 -1.03 22.16
C THR A 12 21.51 -0.65 21.76
N ILE A 13 21.02 -1.13 20.61
CA ILE A 13 19.67 -0.80 20.11
C ILE A 13 18.56 -1.54 20.86
N GLU A 14 18.85 -2.72 21.40
CA GLU A 14 17.91 -3.51 22.22
C GLU A 14 17.84 -3.01 23.67
N THR A 15 18.91 -2.37 24.17
CA THR A 15 18.97 -1.84 25.54
C THR A 15 18.23 -0.50 25.64
N PRO A 16 17.34 -0.30 26.63
CA PRO A 16 16.70 1.00 26.87
C PRO A 16 17.73 2.12 27.07
N GLN A 17 17.57 3.22 26.35
CA GLN A 17 18.41 4.42 26.52
C GLN A 17 17.64 5.53 27.25
N VAL A 18 18.38 6.52 27.77
CA VAL A 18 17.80 7.72 28.39
C VAL A 18 17.02 8.55 27.36
N ASP A 19 17.56 8.67 26.16
CA ASP A 19 16.93 9.25 24.98
C ASP A 19 17.44 8.55 23.71
N ASN A 20 16.80 8.83 22.58
CA ASN A 20 17.10 8.26 21.28
C ASN A 20 18.44 8.69 20.67
N LEU A 21 19.14 9.69 21.24
CA LEU A 21 20.29 10.31 20.57
C LEU A 21 21.47 9.36 20.40
N ARG A 22 21.74 8.50 21.40
CA ARG A 22 22.83 7.51 21.31
C ARG A 22 22.63 6.53 20.15
N ILE A 23 21.39 6.09 19.93
CA ILE A 23 21.04 5.19 18.82
C ILE A 23 21.22 5.91 17.50
N LEU A 24 20.70 7.13 17.38
CA LEU A 24 20.82 7.94 16.18
C LEU A 24 22.30 8.23 15.85
N GLN A 25 23.13 8.58 16.84
CA GLN A 25 24.56 8.82 16.62
C GLN A 25 25.34 7.54 16.25
N ASN A 26 24.90 6.37 16.70
CA ASN A 26 25.51 5.11 16.28
C ASN A 26 25.18 4.76 14.82
N ILE A 27 23.98 5.11 14.35
CA ILE A 27 23.54 4.89 12.97
C ILE A 27 24.16 5.94 12.04
N PHE A 28 24.04 7.22 12.41
CA PHE A 28 24.38 8.34 11.54
C PHE A 28 25.80 8.87 11.74
N GLY A 29 26.37 8.77 12.94
CA GLY A 29 27.62 9.41 13.32
C GLY A 29 27.40 10.52 14.37
N LYS A 30 28.41 10.75 15.23
CA LYS A 30 28.31 11.73 16.33
C LYS A 30 28.32 13.18 15.86
N GLU A 31 29.10 13.49 14.83
CA GLU A 31 29.32 14.84 14.31
C GLU A 31 28.55 15.11 13.01
N GLU A 32 27.62 14.23 12.67
CA GLU A 32 26.92 14.30 11.40
C GLU A 32 25.82 15.34 11.40
N ASN A 33 25.78 16.07 10.29
CA ASN A 33 24.78 17.09 10.02
C ASN A 33 23.75 16.52 9.05
N LEU A 34 22.49 16.77 9.36
CA LEU A 34 21.35 16.42 8.51
C LEU A 34 20.93 17.65 7.72
N PHE A 35 20.31 17.43 6.57
CA PHE A 35 19.51 18.47 5.94
C PHE A 35 18.09 18.42 6.50
N ASN A 36 17.60 19.55 7.00
CA ASN A 36 16.21 19.68 7.42
C ASN A 36 15.28 19.78 6.17
N PRO A 37 13.95 19.85 6.36
CA PRO A 37 13.01 20.05 5.25
C PRO A 37 13.34 21.27 4.36
N ASP A 38 13.84 22.36 4.95
CA ASP A 38 14.26 23.59 4.26
C ASP A 38 15.67 23.51 3.63
N LYS A 39 16.27 22.31 3.63
CA LYS A 39 17.61 22.02 3.07
C LYS A 39 18.75 22.76 3.77
N THR A 40 18.54 23.19 5.00
CA THR A 40 19.57 23.75 5.87
C THR A 40 20.26 22.64 6.67
N LYS A 41 21.57 22.78 6.89
CA LYS A 41 22.34 21.83 7.70
C LYS A 41 22.03 22.04 9.19
N VAL A 42 21.64 20.96 9.86
CA VAL A 42 21.32 20.96 11.28
C VAL A 42 21.96 19.76 11.97
N SER A 43 22.34 19.93 13.25
CA SER A 43 22.86 18.82 14.06
C SER A 43 21.76 17.79 14.31
N ILE A 44 22.12 16.49 14.32
CA ILE A 44 21.21 15.40 14.68
C ILE A 44 20.53 15.56 16.05
N ASN A 45 21.08 16.38 16.93
CA ASN A 45 20.52 16.72 18.24
C ASN A 45 19.08 17.28 18.17
N VAL A 46 18.66 17.86 17.04
CA VAL A 46 17.28 18.34 16.84
C VAL A 46 16.22 17.22 16.90
N LEU A 47 16.65 15.96 16.76
CA LEU A 47 15.79 14.77 16.84
C LEU A 47 15.73 14.17 18.26
N ARG A 48 16.48 14.73 19.21
CA ARG A 48 16.57 14.23 20.59
C ARG A 48 15.19 14.22 21.25
N ARG A 49 14.82 13.10 21.88
CA ARG A 49 13.53 12.87 22.58
C ARG A 49 12.29 13.00 21.67
N LYS A 50 12.45 12.93 20.35
CA LYS A 50 11.32 12.81 19.41
C LYS A 50 11.06 11.34 19.05
N HIS A 51 9.84 11.04 18.59
CA HIS A 51 9.65 9.82 17.81
C HIS A 51 10.32 10.00 16.46
N VAL A 52 11.05 8.99 16.00
CA VAL A 52 11.79 9.06 14.74
C VAL A 52 11.45 7.85 13.89
N LEU A 53 11.05 8.10 12.65
CA LEU A 53 10.92 7.05 11.64
C LEU A 53 12.14 7.11 10.72
N LEU A 54 12.90 6.01 10.69
CA LEU A 54 14.00 5.82 9.75
C LEU A 54 13.40 5.29 8.44
N LEU A 55 13.25 6.14 7.43
CA LEU A 55 12.86 5.72 6.09
C LEU A 55 14.09 5.15 5.38
N ILE A 56 14.19 3.84 5.34
CA ILE A 56 15.31 3.09 4.77
C ILE A 56 14.92 2.63 3.37
N SER A 57 15.69 3.02 2.36
CA SER A 57 15.46 2.61 0.97
C SER A 57 16.75 2.48 0.19
N ASP A 58 16.68 1.89 -1.00
CA ASP A 58 17.67 2.14 -2.04
C ASP A 58 17.33 3.48 -2.77
N LEU A 59 17.94 3.72 -3.93
CA LEU A 59 17.66 4.90 -4.75
C LEU A 59 16.50 4.69 -5.73
N ASP A 60 15.84 3.53 -5.71
CA ASP A 60 14.75 3.17 -6.61
C ASP A 60 13.36 3.39 -5.93
N ILE A 61 13.31 4.05 -4.76
CA ILE A 61 12.05 4.50 -4.15
C ILE A 61 11.26 5.38 -5.12
N SER A 62 9.98 5.05 -5.30
CA SER A 62 9.13 5.72 -6.28
C SER A 62 8.70 7.12 -5.81
N GLN A 63 8.38 8.00 -6.76
CA GLN A 63 7.85 9.32 -6.43
C GLN A 63 6.46 9.21 -5.79
N GLU A 64 5.67 8.23 -6.21
CA GLU A 64 4.36 7.91 -5.65
C GLU A 64 4.47 7.56 -4.16
N GLU A 65 5.43 6.71 -3.77
CA GLU A 65 5.71 6.39 -2.35
C GLU A 65 6.02 7.65 -1.53
N ILE A 66 6.88 8.51 -2.05
CA ILE A 66 7.30 9.73 -1.35
C ILE A 66 6.12 10.68 -1.17
N ARG A 67 5.30 10.90 -2.21
CA ARG A 67 4.14 11.80 -2.15
C ARG A 67 3.12 11.34 -1.11
N VAL A 68 2.83 10.04 -1.06
CA VAL A 68 1.86 9.49 -0.10
C VAL A 68 2.36 9.64 1.34
N LEU A 69 3.65 9.34 1.57
CA LEU A 69 4.26 9.54 2.88
C LEU A 69 4.30 11.02 3.27
N GLU A 70 4.50 11.91 2.31
CA GLU A 70 4.49 13.36 2.55
C GLU A 70 3.11 13.85 3.02
N VAL A 71 2.02 13.33 2.46
CA VAL A 71 0.65 13.65 2.94
C VAL A 71 0.49 13.24 4.41
N VAL A 72 0.82 11.99 4.74
CA VAL A 72 0.77 11.49 6.13
C VAL A 72 1.64 12.34 7.05
N TYR A 73 2.85 12.67 6.59
CA TYR A 73 3.80 13.45 7.38
C TYR A 73 3.32 14.88 7.65
N LYS A 74 2.71 15.55 6.67
CA LYS A 74 2.15 16.89 6.83
C LYS A 74 0.95 16.90 7.79
N GLU A 75 0.08 15.89 7.71
CA GLU A 75 -1.07 15.73 8.59
C GLU A 75 -0.70 15.59 10.07
N ARG A 76 0.52 15.12 10.40
CA ARG A 76 0.96 14.91 11.79
C ARG A 76 0.78 16.14 12.68
N VAL A 77 0.94 17.33 12.11
CA VAL A 77 0.80 18.61 12.83
C VAL A 77 -0.64 18.81 13.29
N SER A 78 -1.62 18.52 12.43
CA SER A 78 -3.04 18.59 12.76
C SER A 78 -3.44 17.59 13.85
N PHE A 79 -2.75 16.45 13.93
CA PHE A 79 -2.92 15.46 14.99
C PHE A 79 -2.12 15.79 16.27
N GLY A 80 -1.34 16.86 16.29
CA GLY A 80 -0.45 17.20 17.41
C GLY A 80 0.66 16.16 17.65
N HIS A 81 0.97 15.33 16.66
CA HIS A 81 1.96 14.27 16.79
C HIS A 81 3.38 14.81 16.58
N ASN A 82 4.26 14.52 17.54
CA ASN A 82 5.65 14.94 17.51
C ASN A 82 6.58 13.79 17.08
N TYR A 83 6.54 13.48 15.78
CA TYR A 83 7.51 12.61 15.14
C TYR A 83 8.15 13.26 13.93
N GLU A 84 9.36 12.82 13.60
CA GLU A 84 10.10 13.24 12.41
C GLU A 84 10.46 12.01 11.58
N ILE A 85 10.54 12.20 10.26
CA ILE A 85 11.07 11.18 9.35
C ILE A 85 12.51 11.57 9.01
N ILE A 86 13.40 10.58 8.92
CA ILE A 86 14.75 10.74 8.39
C ILE A 86 15.02 9.68 7.32
N TRP A 87 15.44 10.13 6.15
CA TRP A 87 15.79 9.24 5.05
C TRP A 87 17.20 8.69 5.21
N LEU A 88 17.32 7.36 5.19
CA LEU A 88 18.56 6.60 5.30
C LEU A 88 18.74 5.73 4.04
N PRO A 89 19.47 6.21 3.02
CA PRO A 89 19.75 5.44 1.82
C PRO A 89 20.77 4.34 2.09
N ILE A 90 20.48 3.10 1.68
CA ILE A 90 21.37 1.94 1.77
C ILE A 90 21.88 1.60 0.37
N VAL A 91 22.98 2.25 -0.02
CA VAL A 91 23.67 1.98 -1.29
C VAL A 91 25.17 1.82 -1.09
N ASP A 92 25.79 1.07 -2.01
CA ASP A 92 27.24 0.92 -2.03
C ASP A 92 27.91 2.26 -2.35
N LYS A 93 29.06 2.54 -1.72
CA LYS A 93 29.77 3.83 -1.82
C LYS A 93 30.09 4.24 -3.26
N LYS A 94 30.38 3.26 -4.13
CA LYS A 94 30.58 3.51 -5.57
C LYS A 94 29.30 4.00 -6.24
N ALA A 95 28.18 3.33 -5.99
CA ALA A 95 26.88 3.72 -6.52
C ALA A 95 26.40 5.08 -5.97
N TRP A 96 26.74 5.41 -4.73
CA TRP A 96 26.49 6.74 -4.14
C TRP A 96 27.15 7.86 -4.96
N ASN A 97 28.44 7.70 -5.28
CA ASN A 97 29.18 8.69 -6.05
C ASN A 97 28.70 8.77 -7.51
N ASP A 98 28.45 7.62 -8.14
CA ASP A 98 28.02 7.55 -9.53
C ASP A 98 26.59 8.09 -9.74
N ARG A 99 25.72 8.01 -8.71
CA ARG A 99 24.32 8.43 -8.77
C ARG A 99 24.02 9.67 -7.91
N CYS A 100 25.00 10.54 -7.69
CA CYS A 100 24.83 11.78 -6.92
C CYS A 100 23.61 12.61 -7.37
N GLN A 101 23.36 12.72 -8.68
CA GLN A 101 22.21 13.47 -9.21
C GLN A 101 20.85 12.87 -8.80
N ASN A 102 20.73 11.54 -8.78
CA ASN A 102 19.50 10.87 -8.33
C ASN A 102 19.25 11.12 -6.85
N ILE A 103 20.31 11.10 -6.04
CA ILE A 103 20.22 11.40 -4.59
C ILE A 103 19.72 12.82 -4.39
N SER A 104 20.32 13.81 -5.04
CA SER A 104 19.88 15.21 -4.92
C SER A 104 18.44 15.41 -5.41
N SER A 105 18.03 14.69 -6.45
CA SER A 105 16.65 14.71 -6.96
C SER A 105 15.64 14.11 -5.99
N LEU A 106 15.99 13.01 -5.30
CA LEU A 106 15.16 12.44 -4.24
C LEU A 106 15.11 13.36 -3.02
N GLN A 107 16.25 13.91 -2.62
CA GLN A 107 16.32 14.84 -1.50
C GLN A 107 15.50 16.10 -1.73
N SER A 108 15.39 16.60 -2.97
CA SER A 108 14.63 17.82 -3.27
C SER A 108 13.12 17.65 -3.10
N ILE A 109 12.59 16.45 -3.35
CA ILE A 109 11.16 16.15 -3.22
C ILE A 109 10.76 15.65 -1.83
N MET A 110 11.72 15.29 -0.97
CA MET A 110 11.44 14.86 0.40
C MET A 110 11.22 16.05 1.34
N SER A 111 10.10 16.04 2.07
CA SER A 111 9.71 17.09 3.04
C SER A 111 10.20 16.82 4.47
N TRP A 112 11.10 15.87 4.65
CA TRP A 112 11.65 15.43 5.94
C TRP A 112 13.19 15.49 5.96
N TYR A 113 13.80 15.02 7.06
CA TYR A 113 15.25 15.10 7.23
C TYR A 113 15.98 14.13 6.28
N THR A 114 17.11 14.55 5.72
CA THR A 114 17.92 13.69 4.85
C THR A 114 19.39 13.76 5.26
N VAL A 115 20.14 12.70 4.95
CA VAL A 115 21.58 12.63 5.23
C VAL A 115 22.38 13.54 4.31
N SER A 116 23.57 13.98 4.76
CA SER A 116 24.47 14.80 3.96
C SER A 116 25.13 13.98 2.83
N HIS A 117 25.67 14.66 1.81
CA HIS A 117 26.43 13.98 0.73
C HIS A 117 27.69 13.26 1.22
N GLN A 118 28.23 13.64 2.39
CA GLN A 118 29.43 13.06 2.99
C GLN A 118 29.12 11.86 3.90
N PHE A 119 27.84 11.56 4.07
CA PHE A 119 27.37 10.51 4.97
C PHE A 119 27.93 9.13 4.59
N SER A 120 28.44 8.42 5.59
CA SER A 120 28.87 7.04 5.45
C SER A 120 28.33 6.21 6.61
N ILE A 121 27.47 5.24 6.29
CA ILE A 121 26.97 4.28 7.26
C ILE A 121 28.01 3.21 7.56
N LYS A 122 28.10 2.78 8.82
CA LYS A 122 29.05 1.74 9.22
C LYS A 122 28.59 0.34 8.74
N PRO A 123 29.53 -0.57 8.38
CA PRO A 123 29.19 -1.90 7.88
C PRO A 123 28.33 -2.74 8.83
N GLU A 124 28.57 -2.65 10.14
CA GLU A 124 27.79 -3.36 11.16
C GLU A 124 26.32 -2.91 11.20
N VAL A 125 26.07 -1.62 10.96
CA VAL A 125 24.71 -1.05 10.90
C VAL A 125 24.01 -1.52 9.62
N ILE A 126 24.69 -1.50 8.47
CA ILE A 126 24.12 -2.07 7.22
C ILE A 126 23.75 -3.54 7.42
N LYS A 127 24.64 -4.32 8.06
CA LYS A 127 24.39 -5.74 8.35
C LYS A 127 23.14 -5.90 9.22
N TYR A 128 23.00 -5.10 10.28
CA TYR A 128 21.82 -5.11 11.14
C TYR A 128 20.53 -4.76 10.41
N ILE A 129 20.55 -3.71 9.58
CA ILE A 129 19.42 -3.29 8.76
C ILE A 129 18.95 -4.43 7.84
N ARG A 130 19.89 -5.17 7.23
CA ARG A 130 19.58 -6.28 6.31
C ARG A 130 19.15 -7.56 7.02
N GLU A 131 19.82 -7.93 8.11
CA GLU A 131 19.61 -9.23 8.78
C GLU A 131 18.51 -9.19 9.85
N VAL A 132 18.38 -8.07 10.57
CA VAL A 132 17.45 -7.97 11.71
C VAL A 132 16.20 -7.17 11.34
N TRP A 133 16.35 -6.04 10.66
CA TRP A 133 15.19 -5.27 10.17
C TRP A 133 14.65 -5.77 8.83
N GLY A 134 15.36 -6.69 8.18
CA GLY A 134 14.87 -7.37 6.97
C GLY A 134 14.85 -6.49 5.72
N PHE A 135 15.61 -5.40 5.68
CA PHE A 135 15.72 -4.59 4.46
C PHE A 135 16.45 -5.35 3.36
N VAL A 136 15.79 -5.49 2.20
CA VAL A 136 16.39 -6.11 1.01
C VAL A 136 16.44 -5.11 -0.16
N LYS A 137 15.29 -4.54 -0.52
CA LYS A 137 15.15 -3.60 -1.64
C LYS A 137 13.97 -2.65 -1.44
N LYS A 138 12.77 -3.20 -1.20
CA LYS A 138 11.58 -2.39 -0.91
C LYS A 138 11.84 -1.49 0.30
N PRO A 139 11.41 -0.23 0.27
CA PRO A 139 11.63 0.68 1.38
C PRO A 139 10.95 0.14 2.65
N ILE A 140 11.52 0.47 3.81
CA ILE A 140 10.93 0.19 5.12
C ILE A 140 10.99 1.45 5.99
N ALA A 141 10.07 1.59 6.93
CA ALA A 141 10.08 2.69 7.90
C ALA A 141 10.23 2.14 9.32
N VAL A 142 11.45 2.17 9.87
CA VAL A 142 11.69 1.67 11.23
C VAL A 142 11.29 2.75 12.22
N THR A 143 10.40 2.44 13.16
CA THR A 143 9.93 3.41 14.15
C THR A 143 10.72 3.29 15.44
N LEU A 144 11.29 4.40 15.88
CA LEU A 144 11.97 4.58 17.16
C LEU A 144 11.15 5.49 18.07
N ASN A 145 10.98 5.10 19.34
CA ASN A 145 10.42 6.00 20.33
C ASN A 145 11.46 7.04 20.83
N GLN A 146 11.03 7.91 21.75
CA GLN A 146 11.88 8.97 22.32
C GLN A 146 13.13 8.46 23.07
N ARG A 147 13.15 7.18 23.45
CA ARG A 147 14.26 6.48 24.11
C ARG A 147 15.09 5.62 23.15
N GLY A 148 14.82 5.67 21.85
CA GLY A 148 15.53 4.90 20.84
C GLY A 148 15.12 3.42 20.76
N LYS A 149 14.06 2.99 21.47
CA LYS A 149 13.51 1.64 21.37
C LYS A 149 12.79 1.50 20.03
N VAL A 150 13.09 0.42 19.30
CA VAL A 150 12.34 0.05 18.09
C VAL A 150 10.92 -0.38 18.47
N LEU A 151 9.91 0.30 17.92
CA LEU A 151 8.50 -0.01 18.11
C LEU A 151 7.94 -0.91 17.00
N CYS A 152 8.43 -0.72 15.77
CA CYS A 152 8.09 -1.54 14.61
C CYS A 152 9.25 -1.51 13.61
N PRO A 153 9.71 -2.67 13.10
CA PRO A 153 10.76 -2.74 12.08
C PRO A 153 10.28 -2.24 10.71
N ASN A 154 8.97 -2.21 10.45
CA ASN A 154 8.43 -1.60 9.23
C ASN A 154 7.01 -1.04 9.45
N ALA A 155 6.92 0.28 9.62
CA ALA A 155 5.69 1.02 9.82
C ALA A 155 5.02 1.51 8.53
N LEU A 156 5.59 1.28 7.35
CA LEU A 156 5.02 1.79 6.10
C LEU A 156 3.59 1.31 5.88
N ASN A 157 3.30 0.04 6.20
CA ASN A 157 1.95 -0.53 6.10
C ASN A 157 0.95 0.27 6.94
N MET A 158 1.29 0.53 8.21
CA MET A 158 0.45 1.34 9.11
C MET A 158 0.26 2.77 8.59
N MET A 159 1.34 3.40 8.11
CA MET A 159 1.28 4.76 7.57
C MET A 159 0.39 4.86 6.33
N TRP A 160 0.43 3.85 5.46
CA TRP A 160 -0.40 3.80 4.26
C TRP A 160 -1.85 3.44 4.55
N MET A 161 -2.10 2.49 5.45
CA MET A 161 -3.45 2.05 5.79
C MET A 161 -4.20 3.05 6.66
N TRP A 162 -3.55 3.58 7.70
CA TRP A 162 -4.22 4.30 8.77
C TRP A 162 -3.67 5.71 8.99
N GLY A 163 -2.58 6.07 8.30
CA GLY A 163 -1.95 7.38 8.46
C GLY A 163 -1.63 7.66 9.94
N ASN A 164 -1.91 8.87 10.39
CA ASN A 164 -1.63 9.28 11.78
C ASN A 164 -2.47 8.57 12.85
N LEU A 165 -3.59 7.93 12.49
CA LEU A 165 -4.40 7.15 13.45
C LEU A 165 -3.65 5.94 14.02
N ALA A 166 -2.60 5.48 13.33
CA ALA A 166 -1.75 4.39 13.78
C ALA A 166 -0.54 4.83 14.60
N PHE A 167 -0.36 6.14 14.87
CA PHE A 167 0.67 6.59 15.81
C PHE A 167 0.45 5.92 17.19
N PRO A 168 1.49 5.38 17.86
CA PRO A 168 2.93 5.59 17.66
C PRO A 168 3.62 4.61 16.69
N PHE A 169 2.89 4.00 15.76
CA PHE A 169 3.40 3.07 14.75
C PHE A 169 4.18 1.89 15.34
N SER A 170 3.62 1.27 16.38
CA SER A 170 4.17 0.07 17.00
C SER A 170 3.51 -1.20 16.46
N SER A 171 4.23 -2.33 16.52
CA SER A 171 3.66 -3.63 16.16
C SER A 171 2.45 -4.00 17.05
N GLU A 172 2.46 -3.61 18.33
CA GLU A 172 1.31 -3.76 19.24
C GLU A 172 0.09 -2.94 18.78
N LYS A 173 0.33 -1.71 18.28
CA LYS A 173 -0.73 -0.87 17.72
C LYS A 173 -1.29 -1.46 16.43
N GLU A 174 -0.43 -2.03 15.58
CA GLU A 174 -0.85 -2.75 14.38
C GLU A 174 -1.73 -3.96 14.71
N GLU A 175 -1.30 -4.78 15.66
CA GLU A 175 -2.03 -5.98 16.10
C GLU A 175 -3.41 -5.63 16.68
N SER A 176 -3.47 -4.70 17.63
CA SER A 176 -4.74 -4.24 18.22
C SER A 176 -5.67 -3.62 17.17
N THR A 177 -5.14 -2.79 16.26
CA THR A 177 -5.96 -2.18 15.21
C THR A 177 -6.56 -3.24 14.28
N TRP A 178 -5.84 -4.32 14.00
CA TRP A 178 -6.37 -5.41 13.19
C TRP A 178 -7.45 -6.25 13.88
N GLN A 179 -7.44 -6.35 15.22
CA GLN A 179 -8.47 -7.08 15.97
C GLN A 179 -9.84 -6.40 15.89
N ASP A 180 -9.85 -5.07 15.78
CA ASP A 180 -11.08 -4.27 15.76
C ASP A 180 -11.62 -4.01 14.34
N LYS A 181 -10.94 -4.50 13.30
CA LYS A 181 -11.28 -4.17 11.90
C LYS A 181 -11.99 -5.32 11.21
N ALA A 182 -13.12 -4.98 10.59
CA ALA A 182 -13.83 -5.83 9.65
C ALA A 182 -13.47 -5.46 8.20
N TRP A 183 -13.74 -6.40 7.27
CA TRP A 183 -13.67 -6.13 5.84
C TRP A 183 -14.76 -5.14 5.45
N THR A 184 -14.39 -3.87 5.43
CA THR A 184 -15.32 -2.75 5.25
C THR A 184 -14.83 -1.87 4.13
N PHE A 185 -15.78 -1.15 3.55
CA PHE A 185 -15.46 -0.23 2.49
C PHE A 185 -14.55 0.94 2.95
N GLU A 186 -14.74 1.41 4.18
CA GLU A 186 -13.87 2.43 4.80
C GLU A 186 -12.41 1.96 4.89
N LEU A 187 -12.18 0.68 5.19
CA LEU A 187 -10.84 0.10 5.20
C LEU A 187 -10.16 0.14 3.82
N LEU A 188 -10.93 -0.02 2.75
CA LEU A 188 -10.42 -0.10 1.37
C LEU A 188 -10.10 1.25 0.74
N VAL A 189 -10.97 2.25 0.94
CA VAL A 189 -10.80 3.53 0.24
C VAL A 189 -11.00 4.75 1.12
N GLY A 190 -11.25 4.62 2.43
CA GLY A 190 -11.60 5.77 3.27
C GLY A 190 -10.59 6.91 3.21
N ARG A 191 -9.31 6.59 2.96
CA ARG A 191 -8.23 7.57 2.76
C ARG A 191 -8.04 8.04 1.31
N LEU A 192 -8.61 7.31 0.34
CA LEU A 192 -8.44 7.54 -1.09
C LEU A 192 -9.64 8.27 -1.72
N GLU A 193 -10.84 8.13 -1.13
CA GLU A 193 -12.06 8.72 -1.65
C GLU A 193 -12.67 9.76 -0.70
N PRO A 194 -12.48 11.07 -0.97
CA PRO A 194 -13.00 12.12 -0.10
C PRO A 194 -14.53 12.22 -0.11
N ASN A 195 -15.21 11.74 -1.14
CA ASN A 195 -16.68 11.81 -1.22
C ASN A 195 -17.37 10.69 -0.45
N LEU A 196 -16.62 9.76 0.14
CA LEU A 196 -17.18 8.55 0.73
C LEU A 196 -18.25 8.86 1.77
N SER A 197 -17.96 9.72 2.74
CA SER A 197 -18.91 10.07 3.81
C SER A 197 -20.22 10.67 3.28
N SER A 198 -20.14 11.41 2.16
CA SER A 198 -21.31 11.98 1.48
C SER A 198 -22.14 10.89 0.78
N TRP A 199 -21.49 9.93 0.12
CA TRP A 199 -22.21 8.84 -0.54
C TRP A 199 -22.87 7.89 0.46
N VAL A 200 -22.22 7.63 1.59
CA VAL A 200 -22.78 6.81 2.67
C VAL A 200 -24.00 7.50 3.29
N SER A 201 -23.93 8.80 3.58
CA SER A 201 -25.07 9.54 4.16
C SER A 201 -26.24 9.69 3.19
N GLN A 202 -25.97 9.64 1.89
CA GLN A 202 -26.98 9.65 0.83
C GLN A 202 -27.50 8.25 0.48
N GLU A 203 -27.09 7.21 1.21
CA GLU A 203 -27.46 5.80 0.99
C GLU A 203 -27.23 5.33 -0.47
N LYS A 204 -26.23 5.91 -1.14
CA LYS A 204 -25.90 5.56 -2.52
C LYS A 204 -25.25 4.18 -2.60
N VAL A 205 -25.58 3.44 -3.64
CA VAL A 205 -24.77 2.32 -4.10
C VAL A 205 -23.55 2.91 -4.78
N VAL A 206 -22.38 2.39 -4.45
CA VAL A 206 -21.15 2.86 -5.06
C VAL A 206 -20.37 1.67 -5.62
N CYS A 207 -19.81 1.86 -6.81
CA CYS A 207 -19.13 0.83 -7.57
C CYS A 207 -17.71 1.28 -7.90
N PHE A 208 -16.71 0.59 -7.36
CA PHE A 208 -15.32 0.71 -7.80
C PHE A 208 -15.06 -0.37 -8.83
N TYR A 209 -14.48 0.01 -9.96
CA TYR A 209 -14.23 -0.94 -11.03
C TYR A 209 -12.92 -0.67 -11.75
N GLY A 210 -12.35 -1.70 -12.36
CA GLY A 210 -11.06 -1.62 -13.01
C GLY A 210 -10.91 -2.60 -14.15
N GLY A 211 -9.96 -2.29 -15.05
CA GLY A 211 -9.84 -2.98 -16.32
C GLY A 211 -9.08 -2.16 -17.35
N VAL A 212 -8.66 -2.81 -18.43
CA VAL A 212 -7.94 -2.14 -19.54
C VAL A 212 -8.67 -2.21 -20.88
N LYS A 213 -9.81 -2.92 -20.96
CA LYS A 213 -10.62 -3.02 -22.18
C LYS A 213 -11.72 -1.95 -22.17
N MET A 214 -11.61 -0.96 -23.05
CA MET A 214 -12.57 0.15 -23.13
C MET A 214 -13.98 -0.33 -23.50
N GLU A 215 -14.10 -1.29 -24.42
CA GLU A 215 -15.38 -1.89 -24.82
C GLU A 215 -16.13 -2.49 -23.62
N TRP A 216 -15.41 -3.18 -22.74
CA TRP A 216 -15.99 -3.71 -21.51
C TRP A 216 -16.43 -2.58 -20.57
N ILE A 217 -15.59 -1.54 -20.39
CA ILE A 217 -15.89 -0.40 -19.53
C ILE A 217 -17.18 0.32 -19.97
N GLU A 218 -17.33 0.55 -21.27
CA GLU A 218 -18.52 1.18 -21.84
C GLU A 218 -19.77 0.31 -21.67
N SER A 219 -19.66 -0.99 -21.97
CA SER A 219 -20.77 -1.93 -21.82
C SER A 219 -21.19 -2.05 -20.35
N PHE A 220 -20.22 -2.13 -19.43
CA PHE A 220 -20.45 -2.27 -18.01
C PHE A 220 -21.05 -1.02 -17.37
N THR A 221 -20.50 0.16 -17.65
CA THR A 221 -21.04 1.42 -17.12
C THR A 221 -22.45 1.69 -17.63
N THR A 222 -22.72 1.41 -18.92
CA THR A 222 -24.06 1.56 -19.51
C THR A 222 -25.06 0.60 -18.86
N ALA A 223 -24.72 -0.69 -18.76
CA ALA A 223 -25.60 -1.69 -18.16
C ALA A 223 -25.89 -1.37 -16.69
N THR A 224 -24.86 -1.04 -15.92
CA THR A 224 -24.99 -0.74 -14.48
C THR A 224 -25.83 0.51 -14.23
N LYS A 225 -25.62 1.59 -15.01
CA LYS A 225 -26.48 2.79 -14.96
C LYS A 225 -27.93 2.47 -15.35
N GLY A 226 -28.14 1.60 -16.33
CA GLY A 226 -29.47 1.13 -16.71
C GLY A 226 -30.19 0.41 -15.57
N VAL A 227 -29.49 -0.51 -14.89
CA VAL A 227 -30.00 -1.19 -13.69
C VAL A 227 -30.33 -0.21 -12.58
N ALA A 228 -29.43 0.75 -12.31
CA ALA A 228 -29.64 1.75 -11.28
C ALA A 228 -30.89 2.61 -11.55
N LYS A 229 -31.06 3.04 -12.80
CA LYS A 229 -32.24 3.79 -13.23
C LYS A 229 -33.53 2.98 -13.12
N ALA A 230 -33.50 1.69 -13.46
CA ALA A 230 -34.66 0.80 -13.38
C ALA A 230 -35.10 0.51 -11.92
N LEU A 231 -34.18 0.62 -10.97
CA LEU A 231 -34.42 0.44 -9.54
C LEU A 231 -34.60 1.74 -8.76
N ASP A 232 -34.44 2.89 -9.42
CA ASP A 232 -34.44 4.21 -8.78
C ASP A 232 -33.43 4.31 -7.62
N ILE A 233 -32.23 3.75 -7.81
CA ILE A 233 -31.15 3.80 -6.82
C ILE A 233 -30.12 4.87 -7.19
N GLY A 234 -29.65 5.61 -6.19
CA GLY A 234 -28.48 6.47 -6.36
C GLY A 234 -27.24 5.63 -6.60
N LEU A 235 -26.58 5.82 -7.75
CA LEU A 235 -25.36 5.10 -8.11
C LEU A 235 -24.19 6.07 -8.33
N GLU A 236 -23.06 5.79 -7.69
CA GLU A 236 -21.78 6.43 -8.02
C GLU A 236 -20.81 5.36 -8.54
N MET A 237 -20.14 5.65 -9.64
CA MET A 237 -19.14 4.74 -10.22
C MET A 237 -17.79 5.45 -10.23
N VAL A 238 -16.75 4.72 -9.82
CA VAL A 238 -15.37 5.20 -9.79
C VAL A 238 -14.46 4.20 -10.48
N TYR A 239 -13.80 4.65 -11.55
CA TYR A 239 -12.76 3.88 -12.20
C TYR A 239 -11.44 3.94 -11.42
N VAL A 240 -10.97 2.77 -11.00
CA VAL A 240 -9.68 2.55 -10.31
C VAL A 240 -8.65 2.02 -11.29
N GLY A 241 -9.02 1.20 -12.27
CA GLY A 241 -8.05 0.61 -13.19
C GLY A 241 -7.21 -0.51 -12.56
N LYS A 242 -5.96 -0.65 -13.02
CA LYS A 242 -5.03 -1.73 -12.66
C LYS A 242 -3.61 -1.20 -12.40
N GLN A 243 -2.87 -1.82 -11.47
CA GLN A 243 -1.51 -1.40 -11.12
C GLN A 243 -0.54 -1.62 -12.28
N ASN A 244 -0.61 -2.80 -12.90
CA ASN A 244 0.30 -3.30 -13.92
C ASN A 244 0.18 -2.65 -15.32
N ALA A 245 -0.61 -1.57 -15.46
CA ALA A 245 -0.94 -0.98 -16.75
C ALA A 245 -0.93 0.56 -16.77
N ARG A 246 0.01 1.19 -16.05
CA ARG A 246 0.11 2.66 -15.86
C ARG A 246 -0.28 3.52 -17.06
N GLU A 247 0.43 3.38 -18.18
CA GLU A 247 0.20 4.23 -19.36
C GLU A 247 -1.14 3.96 -20.03
N ARG A 248 -1.66 2.72 -19.95
CA ARG A 248 -2.99 2.39 -20.46
C ARG A 248 -4.07 2.94 -19.55
N VAL A 249 -3.91 2.81 -18.22
CA VAL A 249 -4.83 3.36 -17.23
C VAL A 249 -4.96 4.87 -17.38
N LYS A 250 -3.85 5.61 -17.55
CA LYS A 250 -3.90 7.05 -17.82
C LYS A 250 -4.73 7.39 -19.06
N LYS A 251 -4.52 6.67 -20.17
CA LYS A 251 -5.29 6.88 -21.41
C LYS A 251 -6.78 6.58 -21.22
N ILE A 252 -7.10 5.48 -20.53
CA ILE A 252 -8.48 5.09 -20.25
C ILE A 252 -9.16 6.09 -19.31
N THR A 253 -8.47 6.57 -18.27
CA THR A 253 -8.97 7.62 -17.38
C THR A 253 -9.37 8.87 -18.17
N SER A 254 -8.54 9.32 -19.12
CA SER A 254 -8.88 10.46 -19.98
C SER A 254 -10.15 10.20 -20.81
N LEU A 255 -10.27 9.01 -21.41
CA LEU A 255 -11.44 8.63 -22.21
C LEU A 255 -12.72 8.51 -21.37
N ILE A 256 -12.62 8.00 -20.14
CA ILE A 256 -13.75 7.89 -19.21
C ILE A 256 -14.31 9.27 -18.85
N ILE A 257 -13.42 10.23 -18.59
CA ILE A 257 -13.77 11.61 -18.29
C ILE A 257 -14.41 12.28 -19.52
N GLU A 258 -13.79 12.13 -20.69
CA GLU A 258 -14.30 12.68 -21.96
C GLU A 258 -15.71 12.16 -22.28
N LYS A 259 -15.92 10.84 -22.15
CA LYS A 259 -17.20 10.17 -22.42
C LYS A 259 -18.20 10.25 -21.27
N GLN A 260 -17.83 10.88 -20.14
CA GLN A 260 -18.62 10.96 -18.91
C GLN A 260 -19.20 9.61 -18.45
N LEU A 261 -18.38 8.54 -18.56
CA LEU A 261 -18.83 7.21 -18.17
C LEU A 261 -18.94 7.07 -16.66
N SER A 262 -18.07 7.72 -15.89
CA SER A 262 -18.00 7.65 -14.44
C SER A 262 -17.01 8.68 -13.90
N ARG A 263 -16.82 8.72 -12.58
CA ARG A 263 -15.63 9.36 -11.98
C ARG A 263 -14.42 8.47 -12.22
N ALA A 264 -13.22 9.04 -12.22
CA ALA A 264 -12.00 8.27 -12.36
C ALA A 264 -10.91 8.79 -11.43
N TRP A 265 -10.18 7.85 -10.81
CA TRP A 265 -9.03 8.19 -10.00
C TRP A 265 -7.81 8.55 -10.86
N GLN A 266 -7.00 9.45 -10.32
CA GLN A 266 -5.65 9.70 -10.82
C GLN A 266 -4.77 8.51 -10.48
N TYR A 267 -3.74 8.27 -11.31
CA TYR A 267 -2.89 7.08 -11.17
C TYR A 267 -2.25 6.96 -9.78
N ASP A 268 -1.91 8.06 -9.12
CA ASP A 268 -1.34 8.03 -7.76
C ASP A 268 -2.31 7.33 -6.77
N ASN A 269 -3.62 7.59 -6.85
CA ASN A 269 -4.63 6.92 -6.02
C ASN A 269 -4.81 5.44 -6.40
N VAL A 270 -4.72 5.13 -7.70
CA VAL A 270 -4.76 3.74 -8.20
C VAL A 270 -3.60 2.94 -7.61
N TRP A 271 -2.41 3.50 -7.69
CA TRP A 271 -1.21 2.90 -7.12
C TRP A 271 -1.34 2.74 -5.61
N CYS A 272 -1.86 3.75 -4.90
CA CYS A 272 -2.11 3.66 -3.46
C CYS A 272 -3.07 2.52 -3.11
N PHE A 273 -4.15 2.35 -3.86
CA PHE A 273 -5.16 1.32 -3.63
C PHE A 273 -4.57 -0.08 -3.74
N TRP A 274 -3.82 -0.36 -4.80
CA TRP A 274 -3.22 -1.68 -4.99
C TRP A 274 -2.10 -1.96 -3.98
N ASN A 275 -1.26 -0.96 -3.70
CA ASN A 275 -0.26 -1.09 -2.65
C ASN A 275 -0.91 -1.31 -1.28
N LEU A 276 -2.02 -0.63 -0.97
CA LEU A 276 -2.76 -0.84 0.26
C LEU A 276 -3.16 -2.31 0.43
N LEU A 277 -3.70 -2.93 -0.61
CA LEU A 277 -4.07 -4.35 -0.61
C LEU A 277 -2.85 -5.27 -0.44
N GLU A 278 -1.75 -5.02 -1.16
CA GLU A 278 -0.49 -5.75 -0.98
C GLU A 278 0.00 -5.66 0.48
N ASN A 279 -0.08 -4.48 1.08
CA ASN A 279 0.38 -4.24 2.44
C ASN A 279 -0.52 -4.89 3.49
N MET A 280 -1.84 -4.91 3.27
CA MET A 280 -2.77 -5.66 4.12
C MET A 280 -2.43 -7.14 4.13
N LEU A 281 -2.21 -7.72 2.94
CA LEU A 281 -1.81 -9.11 2.77
C LEU A 281 -0.50 -9.39 3.51
N ASN A 282 0.51 -8.55 3.30
CA ASN A 282 1.81 -8.68 3.95
C ASN A 282 1.69 -8.59 5.47
N SER A 283 1.03 -7.56 6.00
CA SER A 283 0.84 -7.35 7.44
C SER A 283 0.21 -8.59 8.10
N LYS A 284 -0.86 -9.11 7.52
CA LYS A 284 -1.57 -10.30 8.01
C LYS A 284 -0.78 -11.60 7.86
N VAL A 285 0.04 -11.76 6.81
CA VAL A 285 0.97 -12.91 6.71
C VAL A 285 1.98 -12.89 7.86
N HIS A 286 2.53 -11.73 8.21
CA HIS A 286 3.48 -11.60 9.31
C HIS A 286 2.84 -11.82 10.69
N GLN A 287 1.54 -11.54 10.84
CA GLN A 287 0.78 -11.82 12.07
C GLN A 287 0.46 -13.31 12.29
N ARG A 288 0.62 -14.20 11.30
CA ARG A 288 0.24 -15.61 11.44
C ARG A 288 1.11 -16.35 12.47
N LYS A 289 0.64 -16.31 13.72
CA LYS A 289 0.85 -17.33 14.76
C LYS A 289 -0.38 -18.23 14.97
N THR A 290 -1.51 -17.98 14.29
CA THR A 290 -2.78 -18.69 14.53
C THR A 290 -3.47 -19.14 13.24
N ASN A 291 -3.90 -20.41 13.24
CA ASN A 291 -4.48 -21.18 12.13
C ASN A 291 -5.93 -20.78 11.73
N ALA A 292 -6.33 -19.53 11.95
CA ALA A 292 -7.66 -19.07 11.54
C ALA A 292 -7.63 -18.53 10.11
N THR A 293 -8.57 -19.00 9.29
CA THR A 293 -8.84 -18.43 7.97
C THR A 293 -9.37 -17.01 8.13
N ASP A 294 -8.49 -16.03 8.01
CA ASP A 294 -8.86 -14.61 8.09
C ASP A 294 -9.68 -14.22 6.84
N GLY A 295 -10.96 -13.88 7.04
CA GLY A 295 -11.86 -13.49 5.95
C GLY A 295 -11.37 -12.25 5.19
N ILE A 296 -10.69 -11.31 5.87
CA ILE A 296 -10.08 -10.14 5.21
C ILE A 296 -8.98 -10.61 4.26
N MET A 297 -8.18 -11.59 4.66
CA MET A 297 -7.10 -12.12 3.82
C MET A 297 -7.62 -12.77 2.54
N GLN A 298 -8.72 -13.51 2.62
CA GLN A 298 -9.33 -14.13 1.44
C GLN A 298 -9.83 -13.07 0.46
N GLU A 299 -10.44 -12.02 0.97
CA GLU A 299 -10.97 -10.92 0.17
C GLU A 299 -9.86 -10.09 -0.46
N VAL A 300 -8.81 -9.76 0.30
CA VAL A 300 -7.60 -9.08 -0.22
C VAL A 300 -6.93 -9.92 -1.31
N ALA A 301 -6.78 -11.23 -1.08
CA ALA A 301 -6.22 -12.14 -2.07
C ALA A 301 -7.09 -12.22 -3.34
N THR A 302 -8.41 -12.20 -3.19
CA THR A 302 -9.35 -12.17 -4.32
C THR A 302 -9.17 -10.90 -5.14
N MET A 303 -9.10 -9.74 -4.49
CA MET A 303 -8.89 -8.45 -5.14
C MET A 303 -7.54 -8.37 -5.87
N LEU A 304 -6.45 -8.80 -5.23
CA LEU A 304 -5.13 -8.86 -5.87
C LEU A 304 -5.11 -9.81 -7.06
N GLY A 305 -5.83 -10.93 -6.97
CA GLY A 305 -5.99 -11.85 -8.09
C GLY A 305 -6.69 -11.22 -9.30
N TYR A 306 -7.54 -10.20 -9.09
CA TYR A 306 -8.13 -9.44 -10.19
C TYR A 306 -7.13 -8.53 -10.89
N ASP A 307 -6.17 -7.92 -10.18
CA ASP A 307 -5.13 -7.11 -10.83
C ASP A 307 -4.26 -7.96 -11.76
N ASP A 308 -3.83 -9.13 -11.26
CA ASP A 308 -2.96 -10.09 -11.96
C ASP A 308 -3.65 -10.83 -13.11
N SER A 309 -4.98 -10.95 -13.06
CA SER A 309 -5.74 -11.58 -14.14
C SER A 309 -5.80 -10.69 -15.38
N LYS A 310 -6.06 -11.28 -16.56
CA LYS A 310 -6.39 -10.49 -17.76
C LYS A 310 -7.82 -9.93 -17.72
N ASN A 311 -8.56 -10.17 -16.64
CA ASN A 311 -9.98 -9.90 -16.54
C ASN A 311 -10.21 -8.55 -15.87
N GLU A 312 -11.32 -7.91 -16.24
CA GLU A 312 -11.82 -6.72 -15.57
C GLU A 312 -12.40 -7.09 -14.19
N TRP A 313 -12.75 -6.11 -13.36
CA TRP A 313 -13.32 -6.36 -12.03
C TRP A 313 -14.23 -5.22 -11.59
N ALA A 314 -15.13 -5.54 -10.67
CA ALA A 314 -15.95 -4.54 -9.98
C ALA A 314 -16.23 -4.95 -8.52
N VAL A 315 -16.32 -3.95 -7.66
CA VAL A 315 -16.73 -4.05 -6.27
C VAL A 315 -17.87 -3.08 -6.03
N PHE A 316 -18.98 -3.60 -5.54
CA PHE A 316 -20.15 -2.82 -5.15
C PHE A 316 -20.28 -2.80 -3.64
N PHE A 317 -20.66 -1.65 -3.10
CA PHE A 317 -20.96 -1.50 -1.68
C PHE A 317 -22.09 -0.50 -1.44
N THR A 318 -22.63 -0.57 -0.23
CA THR A 318 -23.67 0.33 0.29
C THR A 318 -23.28 0.87 1.66
N GLY A 319 -23.89 1.98 2.08
CA GLY A 319 -23.67 2.59 3.40
C GLY A 319 -23.97 1.66 4.58
N SER A 320 -24.72 0.58 4.37
CA SER A 320 -24.99 -0.49 5.35
C SER A 320 -23.79 -1.39 5.67
N GLY A 321 -22.65 -1.23 4.98
CA GLY A 321 -21.45 -2.05 5.16
C GLY A 321 -21.46 -3.35 4.36
N GLU A 322 -22.48 -3.59 3.54
CA GLU A 322 -22.50 -4.74 2.64
C GLU A 322 -21.61 -4.51 1.42
N MET A 323 -20.88 -5.54 1.01
CA MET A 323 -20.02 -5.50 -0.15
C MET A 323 -20.12 -6.78 -0.98
N VAL A 324 -19.90 -6.65 -2.29
CA VAL A 324 -19.75 -7.78 -3.21
C VAL A 324 -18.71 -7.46 -4.27
N CYS A 325 -17.78 -8.38 -4.46
CA CYS A 325 -16.73 -8.32 -5.47
C CYS A 325 -16.99 -9.37 -6.55
N ALA A 326 -16.64 -9.05 -7.80
CA ALA A 326 -16.77 -9.98 -8.90
C ALA A 326 -15.79 -9.66 -10.03
N ASN A 327 -15.45 -10.71 -10.78
CA ASN A 327 -14.72 -10.53 -12.03
C ASN A 327 -15.62 -9.87 -13.09
N GLY A 328 -14.96 -9.33 -14.11
CA GLY A 328 -15.58 -8.46 -15.11
C GLY A 328 -16.62 -9.16 -15.98
N GLU A 329 -16.38 -10.41 -16.34
CA GLU A 329 -17.31 -11.18 -17.18
C GLU A 329 -18.58 -11.55 -16.43
N LYS A 330 -18.44 -12.10 -15.21
CA LYS A 330 -19.59 -12.42 -14.34
C LYS A 330 -20.41 -11.19 -14.04
N VAL A 331 -19.76 -10.09 -13.64
CA VAL A 331 -20.49 -8.90 -13.23
C VAL A 331 -21.20 -8.22 -14.40
N LEU A 332 -20.58 -8.17 -15.58
CA LEU A 332 -21.23 -7.64 -16.78
C LEU A 332 -22.41 -8.51 -17.22
N SER A 333 -22.24 -9.84 -17.22
CA SER A 333 -23.32 -10.79 -17.51
C SER A 333 -24.48 -10.64 -16.52
N CYS A 334 -24.17 -10.47 -15.23
CA CYS A 334 -25.15 -10.22 -14.19
C CYS A 334 -25.93 -8.93 -14.41
N MET A 335 -25.28 -7.82 -14.79
CA MET A 335 -25.95 -6.55 -15.07
C MET A 335 -26.83 -6.64 -16.33
N LYS A 336 -26.40 -7.37 -17.36
CA LYS A 336 -27.18 -7.59 -18.59
C LYS A 336 -28.41 -8.49 -18.37
N SER A 337 -28.34 -9.41 -17.43
CA SER A 337 -29.44 -10.33 -17.06
C SER A 337 -30.35 -9.77 -15.97
N PHE A 338 -30.42 -8.44 -15.83
CA PHE A 338 -31.19 -7.78 -14.76
C PHE A 338 -32.66 -8.20 -14.69
N ASP A 339 -33.30 -8.49 -15.82
CA ASP A 339 -34.69 -8.96 -15.87
C ASP A 339 -34.93 -10.23 -15.03
N GLN A 340 -33.89 -11.05 -14.82
CA GLN A 340 -33.97 -12.30 -14.07
C GLN A 340 -33.94 -12.10 -12.55
N TRP A 341 -33.31 -11.03 -12.06
CA TRP A 341 -33.08 -10.81 -10.63
C TRP A 341 -33.60 -9.46 -10.12
N GLY A 342 -34.12 -8.58 -10.99
CA GLY A 342 -34.65 -7.27 -10.61
C GLY A 342 -35.86 -7.33 -9.66
N LYS A 343 -36.63 -8.43 -9.67
CA LYS A 343 -37.66 -8.67 -8.66
C LYS A 343 -37.06 -8.97 -7.28
N LEU A 344 -35.95 -9.69 -7.25
CA LEU A 344 -35.26 -10.07 -6.02
C LEU A 344 -34.61 -8.84 -5.36
N SER A 345 -34.06 -7.91 -6.15
CA SER A 345 -33.45 -6.69 -5.60
C SER A 345 -34.46 -5.77 -4.92
N LYS A 346 -35.69 -5.67 -5.45
CA LYS A 346 -36.77 -4.92 -4.78
C LYS A 346 -37.20 -5.53 -3.44
N GLN A 347 -37.03 -6.83 -3.26
CA GLN A 347 -37.41 -7.54 -2.03
C GLN A 347 -36.29 -7.58 -0.99
N ARG A 348 -35.03 -7.73 -1.42
CA ARG A 348 -33.89 -8.00 -0.53
C ARG A 348 -32.83 -6.89 -0.53
N GLY A 349 -33.00 -5.84 -1.31
CA GLY A 349 -31.98 -4.83 -1.56
C GLY A 349 -31.03 -5.21 -2.70
N PHE A 350 -30.31 -4.20 -3.21
CA PHE A 350 -29.45 -4.34 -4.38
C PHE A 350 -28.28 -5.31 -4.16
N ILE A 351 -27.47 -5.11 -3.10
CA ILE A 351 -26.27 -5.90 -2.83
C ILE A 351 -26.60 -7.37 -2.53
N PRO A 352 -27.57 -7.72 -1.65
CA PRO A 352 -27.92 -9.11 -1.39
C PRO A 352 -28.44 -9.86 -2.63
N ALA A 353 -29.21 -9.19 -3.47
CA ALA A 353 -29.72 -9.78 -4.70
C ALA A 353 -28.61 -9.99 -5.74
N LEU A 354 -27.71 -9.01 -5.86
CA LEU A 354 -26.53 -9.10 -6.73
C LEU A 354 -25.61 -10.25 -6.32
N ARG A 355 -25.29 -10.37 -5.01
CA ARG A 355 -24.48 -11.46 -4.46
C ARG A 355 -25.07 -12.83 -4.82
N LYS A 356 -26.36 -13.02 -4.57
CA LYS A 356 -27.06 -14.29 -4.87
C LYS A 356 -27.07 -14.60 -6.37
N GLN A 357 -27.16 -13.60 -7.23
CA GLN A 357 -27.12 -13.82 -8.67
C GLN A 357 -25.70 -14.18 -9.15
N LEU A 358 -24.67 -13.52 -8.61
CA LEU A 358 -23.28 -13.84 -8.93
C LEU A 358 -22.90 -15.26 -8.51
N GLU A 359 -23.40 -15.73 -7.36
CA GLU A 359 -23.21 -17.12 -6.90
C GLU A 359 -23.84 -18.16 -7.84
N ARG A 360 -24.87 -17.79 -8.61
CA ARG A 360 -25.52 -18.68 -9.59
C ARG A 360 -24.79 -18.73 -10.93
N ILE A 361 -23.97 -17.73 -11.23
CA ILE A 361 -23.20 -17.69 -12.47
C ILE A 361 -21.98 -18.60 -12.25
N THR A 362 -22.14 -19.87 -12.60
CA THR A 362 -21.01 -20.81 -12.73
C THR A 362 -20.20 -20.44 -13.95
N GLU A 363 -18.89 -20.33 -13.76
CA GLU A 363 -17.95 -20.28 -14.87
C GLU A 363 -17.63 -21.70 -15.30
N ASP A 364 -17.92 -22.04 -16.56
CA ASP A 364 -17.45 -23.30 -17.15
C ASP A 364 -15.92 -23.34 -17.17
N HIS A 365 -15.26 -22.17 -17.22
CA HIS A 365 -13.80 -22.01 -17.18
C HIS A 365 -13.44 -20.86 -16.24
N HIS A 366 -12.63 -21.10 -15.22
CA HIS A 366 -12.06 -20.03 -14.38
C HIS A 366 -10.56 -20.20 -14.31
N CYS A 367 -9.80 -19.10 -14.31
CA CYS A 367 -8.34 -19.15 -14.18
C CYS A 367 -7.82 -17.92 -13.43
N THR A 368 -7.75 -18.04 -12.10
CA THR A 368 -7.25 -16.99 -11.21
C THR A 368 -5.76 -17.19 -10.95
N ARG A 369 -5.02 -16.09 -10.96
CA ARG A 369 -3.60 -16.03 -10.60
C ARG A 369 -3.45 -15.08 -9.43
N LEU A 370 -2.66 -15.46 -8.45
CA LEU A 370 -2.33 -14.63 -7.30
C LEU A 370 -0.82 -14.62 -7.14
N LEU A 371 -0.21 -13.44 -7.26
CA LEU A 371 1.19 -13.22 -6.95
C LEU A 371 1.32 -12.78 -5.49
N LEU A 372 1.99 -13.60 -4.68
CA LEU A 372 2.39 -13.22 -3.32
C LEU A 372 3.86 -12.80 -3.33
N PRO A 373 4.25 -11.71 -2.66
CA PRO A 373 5.66 -11.34 -2.55
C PRO A 373 6.44 -12.44 -1.82
N GLY A 374 7.59 -12.83 -2.37
CA GLY A 374 8.46 -13.84 -1.77
C GLY A 374 9.33 -13.24 -0.67
N ASN A 375 9.08 -13.61 0.60
CA ASN A 375 10.06 -13.39 1.66
C ASN A 375 11.17 -14.45 1.54
N GLY A 376 12.42 -13.99 1.43
CA GLY A 376 13.57 -14.81 1.09
C GLY A 376 13.85 -15.97 2.06
N GLY A 377 13.25 -17.13 1.79
CA GLY A 377 13.80 -18.43 2.13
C GLY A 377 14.99 -18.80 1.22
N SER A 378 15.52 -20.02 1.40
CA SER A 378 16.76 -20.61 0.87
C SER A 378 16.96 -20.67 -0.66
N ILE A 379 16.27 -19.82 -1.43
CA ILE A 379 16.40 -19.66 -2.89
C ILE A 379 17.36 -18.47 -3.15
N PRO A 380 18.25 -18.53 -4.16
CA PRO A 380 19.23 -17.48 -4.41
C PRO A 380 18.60 -16.09 -4.45
N LYS A 381 19.05 -15.24 -3.51
CA LYS A 381 18.46 -13.93 -3.17
C LYS A 381 18.46 -12.90 -4.30
N ARG A 382 19.05 -13.19 -5.47
CA ARG A 382 19.23 -12.24 -6.57
C ARG A 382 19.26 -12.97 -7.93
N VAL A 383 18.18 -12.83 -8.69
CA VAL A 383 18.18 -13.09 -10.14
C VAL A 383 18.30 -11.73 -10.84
N GLN A 384 19.23 -11.58 -11.78
CA GLN A 384 19.35 -10.37 -12.59
C GLN A 384 18.58 -10.54 -13.90
N CYS A 385 17.90 -9.49 -14.34
CA CYS A 385 17.26 -9.43 -15.63
C CYS A 385 18.33 -9.52 -16.73
N ALA A 386 18.18 -10.48 -17.64
CA ALA A 386 19.15 -10.70 -18.73
C ALA A 386 19.24 -9.51 -19.70
N GLU A 387 18.20 -8.67 -19.79
CA GLU A 387 18.15 -7.55 -20.74
C GLU A 387 18.72 -6.25 -20.17
N CYS A 388 18.45 -5.95 -18.90
CA CYS A 388 18.83 -4.66 -18.30
C CYS A 388 19.72 -4.77 -17.06
N GLY A 389 20.08 -5.99 -16.65
CA GLY A 389 20.94 -6.27 -15.49
C GLY A 389 20.31 -5.94 -14.12
N ARG A 390 19.11 -5.37 -14.09
CA ARG A 390 18.41 -5.03 -12.84
C ARG A 390 18.03 -6.31 -12.08
N ALA A 391 18.12 -6.30 -10.76
CA ALA A 391 17.63 -7.40 -9.94
C ALA A 391 16.11 -7.55 -10.11
N MET A 392 15.67 -8.78 -10.41
CA MET A 392 14.27 -9.17 -10.55
C MET A 392 13.62 -9.29 -9.18
N GLU A 393 12.32 -9.02 -9.14
CA GLU A 393 11.49 -9.24 -7.96
C GLU A 393 11.06 -10.71 -7.85
N MET A 394 10.94 -11.20 -6.62
CA MET A 394 10.52 -12.58 -6.35
C MET A 394 9.05 -12.60 -5.93
N TYR A 395 8.26 -13.43 -6.61
CA TYR A 395 6.86 -13.68 -6.28
C TYR A 395 6.59 -15.19 -6.25
N PHE A 396 5.72 -15.63 -5.35
CA PHE A 396 5.06 -16.92 -5.40
C PHE A 396 3.79 -16.80 -6.23
N LEU A 397 3.70 -17.57 -7.32
CA LEU A 397 2.49 -17.65 -8.13
C LEU A 397 1.60 -18.80 -7.66
N TYR A 398 0.42 -18.46 -7.15
CA TYR A 398 -0.67 -19.40 -6.95
C TYR A 398 -1.60 -19.31 -8.17
N ARG A 399 -1.93 -20.46 -8.76
CA ARG A 399 -2.79 -20.53 -9.94
C ARG A 399 -3.90 -21.55 -9.68
N CYS A 400 -5.16 -21.10 -9.80
CA CYS A 400 -6.34 -21.95 -9.76
C CYS A 400 -7.03 -21.84 -11.11
N CYS A 401 -6.91 -22.89 -11.93
CA CYS A 401 -7.59 -22.95 -13.22
C CYS A 401 -8.37 -24.25 -13.36
N VAL A 402 -9.63 -24.13 -13.74
CA VAL A 402 -10.44 -25.25 -14.22
C VAL A 402 -10.59 -25.05 -15.71
N GLU A 403 -10.11 -26.06 -16.44
CA GLU A 403 -10.21 -26.19 -17.90
C GLU A 403 -11.57 -26.71 -18.32
#